data_AF-J3HKR8-F1
#
_entry.id   AF-J3HKR8-F1
#
_cell.length_a   1.000
_cell.length_b   1.000
_cell.length_c   1.000
_cell.angle_alpha   90.00
_cell.angle_beta   90.00
_cell.angle_gamma   90.00
#
_symmetry.space_group_name_H-M   'P 1'
#
loop_
_entity.id
_entity.type
_entity.pdbx_description
1 polymer ?
#
loop_
_entity_poly.entity_id
_entity_poly.type
_entity_poly.pdbx_seq_one_letter_code
_entity_poly.pdbx_strand_id
1 'polypeptide(L)'
;MKEHVELRLNQSGDDLLKKYPGRFSVSKHPTGLNFYVADWNSDARGSVVIGQPDHAVTLPYILGATGSDDSNFPDEHIIHWEVTAGIADGSPIGHDEARQRFFSILQSLRNAGWVRATDISEPRLNGKDALNYRQTRASVYSLDTNYVLSLQEWMSLRSRTTWSLYSDHAYLDVSITRDPSKNDVTKPGAYFLEYSLQSQNEYWRSVVGSSKRLNWKSELPAVVAKGLISRKSKEDELKKSHIPIDEAYRDPPVPQLGPQSNQ
;
A
#
# COMPACT_ATOMS: atom_id res chain seq x y z
N MET A 1 20.50 18.31 -10.38
CA MET A 1 19.18 17.72 -10.66
C MET A 1 18.73 16.97 -9.42
N LYS A 2 17.46 17.07 -9.01
CA LYS A 2 16.94 16.15 -7.99
C LYS A 2 16.91 14.76 -8.62
N GLU A 3 17.53 13.79 -7.96
CA GLU A 3 17.59 12.42 -8.45
C GLU A 3 16.20 11.78 -8.37
N HIS A 4 15.71 11.25 -9.48
CA HIS A 4 14.45 10.51 -9.57
C HIS A 4 14.78 9.03 -9.68
N VAL A 5 14.43 8.26 -8.66
CA VAL A 5 14.62 6.80 -8.66
C VAL A 5 13.30 6.12 -8.98
N GLU A 6 13.24 5.46 -10.12
CA GLU A 6 12.10 4.61 -10.49
C GLU A 6 12.18 3.27 -9.76
N LEU A 7 11.13 2.94 -9.02
CA LEU A 7 10.95 1.70 -8.29
C LEU A 7 9.82 0.91 -8.95
N ARG A 8 10.16 -0.20 -9.59
CA ARG A 8 9.20 -1.04 -10.32
C ARG A 8 9.14 -2.44 -9.70
N LEU A 9 7.96 -3.02 -9.74
CA LEU A 9 7.78 -4.44 -9.49
C LEU A 9 8.30 -5.23 -10.69
N ASN A 10 8.74 -6.46 -10.46
CA ASN A 10 9.29 -7.37 -11.47
C ASN A 10 10.53 -6.85 -12.21
N GLN A 11 11.13 -5.75 -11.75
CA GLN A 11 12.44 -5.30 -12.20
C GLN A 11 13.53 -6.20 -11.62
N SER A 12 14.48 -6.61 -12.46
CA SER A 12 15.68 -7.29 -12.01
C SER A 12 16.51 -6.41 -11.07
N GLY A 13 16.98 -6.99 -9.97
CA GLY A 13 17.92 -6.32 -9.07
C GLY A 13 19.21 -5.88 -9.76
N ASP A 14 19.72 -6.67 -10.70
CA ASP A 14 20.93 -6.31 -11.46
C ASP A 14 20.68 -5.09 -12.36
N ASP A 15 19.50 -5.00 -12.98
CA ASP A 15 19.12 -3.85 -13.80
C ASP A 15 18.93 -2.60 -12.93
N LEU A 16 18.37 -2.75 -11.73
CA LEU A 16 18.25 -1.67 -10.75
C LEU A 16 19.63 -1.12 -10.38
N LEU A 17 20.57 -2.00 -10.02
CA LEU A 17 21.93 -1.62 -9.61
C LEU A 17 22.73 -0.99 -10.76
N LYS A 18 22.52 -1.48 -11.98
CA LYS A 18 23.13 -0.91 -13.19
C LYS A 18 22.56 0.47 -13.52
N LYS A 19 21.25 0.67 -13.35
CA LYS A 19 20.58 1.96 -13.61
C LYS A 19 20.95 3.02 -12.57
N TYR A 20 21.13 2.63 -11.30
CA TYR A 20 21.44 3.53 -10.19
C TYR A 20 22.73 3.11 -9.44
N PRO A 21 23.91 3.25 -10.08
CA PRO A 21 25.16 2.79 -9.49
C PRO A 21 25.46 3.51 -8.16
N GLY A 22 25.69 2.73 -7.11
CA GLY A 22 26.00 3.23 -5.76
C GLY A 22 24.81 3.77 -4.95
N ARG A 23 23.58 3.77 -5.51
CA ARG A 23 22.37 4.22 -4.80
C ARG A 23 21.82 3.17 -3.84
N PHE A 24 21.92 1.90 -4.21
CA PHE A 24 21.38 0.79 -3.42
C PHE A 24 22.50 -0.04 -2.80
N SER A 25 22.35 -0.33 -1.51
CA SER A 25 23.07 -1.41 -0.85
C SER A 25 22.27 -2.71 -0.97
N VAL A 26 22.96 -3.84 -1.07
CA VAL A 26 22.31 -5.15 -1.23
C VAL A 26 22.63 -6.01 -0.02
N SER A 27 21.58 -6.52 0.63
CA SER A 27 21.70 -7.52 1.69
C SER A 27 21.11 -8.84 1.20
N LYS A 28 21.92 -9.90 1.17
CA LYS A 28 21.51 -11.25 0.77
C LYS A 28 21.36 -12.12 2.01
N HIS A 29 20.18 -12.70 2.22
CA HIS A 29 19.93 -13.59 3.35
C HIS A 29 20.02 -15.08 2.96
N PRO A 30 20.50 -15.96 3.86
CA PRO A 30 20.57 -17.40 3.61
C PRO A 30 19.22 -18.07 3.31
N THR A 31 18.12 -17.43 3.69
CA THR A 31 16.75 -17.89 3.40
C THR A 31 16.33 -17.67 1.96
N GLY A 32 17.18 -17.02 1.14
CA GLY A 32 16.88 -16.72 -0.25
C GLY A 32 16.18 -15.39 -0.49
N LEU A 33 15.97 -14.58 0.57
CA LEU A 33 15.48 -13.21 0.44
C LEU A 33 16.65 -12.26 0.17
N ASN A 34 16.51 -11.38 -0.81
CA ASN A 34 17.46 -10.31 -1.05
C ASN A 34 16.78 -8.96 -0.89
N PHE A 35 17.50 -8.00 -0.31
CA PHE A 35 17.01 -6.65 -0.04
C PHE A 35 17.87 -5.60 -0.74
N TYR A 36 17.21 -4.63 -1.38
CA TYR A 36 17.82 -3.49 -2.06
C TYR A 36 17.44 -2.22 -1.31
N VAL A 37 18.39 -1.64 -0.59
CA VAL A 37 18.13 -0.53 0.34
C VAL A 37 18.77 0.75 -0.18
N ALA A 38 17.96 1.79 -0.35
CA ALA A 38 18.40 3.15 -0.63
C ALA A 38 17.90 4.09 0.47
N ASP A 39 18.82 4.87 1.05
CA ASP A 39 18.52 5.90 2.04
C ASP A 39 18.78 7.29 1.46
N TRP A 40 17.93 8.23 1.82
CA TRP A 40 18.12 9.65 1.53
C TRP A 40 18.41 10.40 2.82
N ASN A 41 19.26 11.41 2.73
CA ASN A 41 19.52 12.29 3.86
C ASN A 41 18.23 13.05 4.20
N SER A 42 17.91 13.17 5.49
CA SER A 42 16.75 13.93 5.98
C SER A 42 16.71 15.38 5.49
N ASP A 43 17.88 15.97 5.26
CA ASP A 43 18.07 17.34 4.77
C ASP A 43 18.07 17.44 3.24
N ALA A 44 18.11 16.30 2.54
CA ALA A 44 18.10 16.19 1.09
C ALA A 44 17.18 15.04 0.65
N ARG A 45 15.88 15.22 0.93
CA ARG A 45 14.86 14.20 0.67
C ARG A 45 14.78 13.85 -0.82
N GLY A 46 14.60 12.56 -1.07
CA GLY A 46 14.52 12.01 -2.41
C GLY A 46 13.18 12.25 -3.10
N SER A 47 13.14 11.85 -4.36
CA SER A 47 11.91 11.64 -5.11
C SER A 47 11.97 10.29 -5.81
N VAL A 48 10.90 9.51 -5.67
CA VAL A 48 10.78 8.20 -6.34
C VAL A 48 9.60 8.21 -7.29
N VAL A 49 9.68 7.42 -8.34
CA VAL A 49 8.54 7.11 -9.22
C VAL A 49 8.15 5.67 -8.93
N ILE A 50 6.91 5.45 -8.49
CA ILE A 50 6.40 4.11 -8.15
C ILE A 50 5.23 3.70 -9.06
N GLY A 51 4.99 2.39 -9.15
CA GLY A 51 3.87 1.80 -9.89
C GLY A 51 4.30 1.16 -11.21
N GLN A 52 3.33 0.80 -12.05
CA GLN A 52 3.59 0.34 -13.43
C GLN A 52 3.74 1.52 -14.40
N PRO A 53 4.33 1.37 -15.60
CA PRO A 53 4.62 2.49 -16.50
C PRO A 53 3.42 3.41 -16.77
N ASP A 54 2.25 2.85 -17.07
CA ASP A 54 1.03 3.61 -17.40
C ASP A 54 0.28 4.12 -16.16
N HIS A 55 0.72 3.71 -14.97
CA HIS A 55 0.11 4.02 -13.68
C HIS A 55 1.11 4.66 -12.70
N ALA A 56 2.19 5.21 -13.23
CA ALA A 56 3.32 5.68 -12.44
C ALA A 56 2.99 6.99 -11.72
N VAL A 57 3.41 7.12 -10.46
CA VAL A 57 3.28 8.36 -9.69
C VAL A 57 4.61 8.75 -9.06
N THR A 58 4.94 10.04 -9.15
CA THR A 58 6.10 10.63 -8.48
C THR A 58 5.75 10.97 -7.04
N LEU A 59 6.46 10.34 -6.10
CA LEU A 59 6.36 10.61 -4.68
C LEU A 59 7.55 11.49 -4.23
N PRO A 60 7.30 12.65 -3.63
CA PRO A 60 8.35 13.50 -3.07
C PRO A 60 8.67 13.13 -1.61
N TYR A 61 9.70 13.76 -1.06
CA TYR A 61 10.04 13.75 0.37
C TYR A 61 10.45 12.38 0.91
N ILE A 62 11.07 11.57 0.05
CA ILE A 62 11.49 10.21 0.36
C ILE A 62 12.65 10.22 1.34
N LEU A 63 12.56 9.34 2.33
CA LEU A 63 13.55 9.12 3.37
C LEU A 63 14.30 7.80 3.13
N GLY A 64 13.60 6.77 2.67
CA GLY A 64 14.19 5.48 2.36
C GLY A 64 13.30 4.63 1.48
N ALA A 65 13.91 3.67 0.77
CA ALA A 65 13.23 2.67 -0.03
C ALA A 65 13.94 1.32 0.15
N THR A 66 13.16 0.27 0.37
CA THR A 66 13.64 -1.11 0.48
C THR A 66 12.86 -1.99 -0.48
N GLY A 67 13.54 -2.53 -1.48
CA GLY A 67 13.00 -3.53 -2.40
C GLY A 67 13.34 -4.92 -1.92
N SER A 68 12.51 -5.91 -2.21
CA SER A 68 12.84 -7.31 -1.92
C SER A 68 12.48 -8.26 -3.06
N ASP A 69 13.35 -9.25 -3.27
CA ASP A 69 13.09 -10.43 -4.10
C ASP A 69 13.24 -11.72 -3.27
N ASP A 70 12.69 -12.81 -3.79
CA ASP A 70 12.65 -14.12 -3.12
C ASP A 70 13.11 -15.20 -4.11
N SER A 71 14.22 -15.86 -3.82
CA SER A 71 14.80 -16.91 -4.67
C SER A 71 13.90 -18.14 -4.85
N ASN A 72 12.84 -18.30 -4.05
CA ASN A 72 11.81 -19.31 -4.30
C ASN A 72 10.93 -18.95 -5.52
N PHE A 73 10.96 -17.70 -5.97
CA PHE A 73 10.19 -17.17 -7.09
C PHE A 73 11.10 -16.32 -8.02
N PRO A 74 12.16 -16.90 -8.58
CA PRO A 74 13.23 -16.15 -9.25
C PRO A 74 12.73 -15.36 -10.47
N ASP A 75 11.71 -15.87 -11.16
CA ASP A 75 11.10 -15.24 -12.34
C ASP A 75 10.29 -13.98 -12.02
N GLU A 76 10.00 -13.73 -10.74
CA GLU A 76 9.22 -12.57 -10.30
C GLU A 76 10.09 -11.36 -9.95
N HIS A 77 11.41 -11.55 -9.82
CA HIS A 77 12.37 -10.51 -9.44
C HIS A 77 11.92 -9.71 -8.21
N ILE A 78 12.08 -8.38 -8.19
CA ILE A 78 11.64 -7.56 -7.04
C ILE A 78 10.10 -7.57 -6.95
N ILE A 79 9.58 -8.20 -5.89
CA ILE A 79 8.15 -8.45 -5.68
C ILE A 79 7.48 -7.47 -4.71
N HIS A 80 8.28 -6.72 -3.93
CA HIS A 80 7.80 -5.74 -2.96
C HIS A 80 8.77 -4.57 -2.82
N TRP A 81 8.20 -3.38 -2.65
CA TRP A 81 8.87 -2.16 -2.24
C TRP A 81 8.20 -1.58 -0.99
N GLU A 82 8.98 -1.31 0.04
CA GLU A 82 8.59 -0.46 1.16
C GLU A 82 9.28 0.90 0.99
N VAL A 83 8.51 1.99 0.95
CA VAL A 83 9.05 3.34 0.79
C VAL A 83 8.55 4.21 1.93
N THR A 84 9.46 4.95 2.54
CA THR A 84 9.18 5.83 3.66
C THR A 84 9.39 7.28 3.26
N ALA A 85 8.52 8.17 3.73
CA ALA A 85 8.57 9.58 3.38
C ALA A 85 8.07 10.49 4.51
N GLY A 86 8.49 11.75 4.46
CA GLY A 86 7.77 12.81 5.14
C GLY A 86 6.58 13.29 4.32
N ILE A 87 5.71 14.10 4.92
CA ILE A 87 4.53 14.67 4.22
C ILE A 87 4.80 16.00 3.48
N ALA A 88 5.94 16.63 3.77
CA ALA A 88 6.37 17.92 3.23
C ALA A 88 7.90 17.97 3.12
N ASP A 89 8.50 19.06 2.65
CA ASP A 89 9.97 19.19 2.56
C ASP A 89 10.63 19.34 3.94
N GLY A 90 9.87 19.90 4.89
CA GLY A 90 10.26 20.04 6.30
C GLY A 90 9.21 19.46 7.24
N SER A 91 9.59 19.35 8.52
CA SER A 91 8.71 18.99 9.64
C SER A 91 9.12 19.85 10.84
N PRO A 92 8.18 20.42 11.61
CA PRO A 92 6.74 20.13 11.61
C PRO A 92 5.92 20.96 10.60
N ILE A 93 4.64 20.60 10.41
CA ILE A 93 3.69 21.19 9.46
C ILE A 93 2.30 21.36 10.11
N GLY A 94 1.50 22.33 9.66
CA GLY A 94 0.11 22.49 10.13
C GLY A 94 -0.74 21.24 9.87
N HIS A 95 -1.60 20.86 10.81
CA HIS A 95 -2.40 19.63 10.71
C HIS A 95 -3.33 19.59 9.49
N ASP A 96 -3.98 20.71 9.18
CA ASP A 96 -4.86 20.78 8.02
C ASP A 96 -4.10 20.80 6.70
N GLU A 97 -2.93 21.44 6.67
CA GLU A 97 -2.04 21.43 5.50
C GLU A 97 -1.52 20.01 5.24
N ALA A 98 -1.11 19.28 6.28
CA ALA A 98 -0.73 17.87 6.19
C ALA A 98 -1.89 17.03 5.62
N ARG A 99 -3.11 17.20 6.14
CA ARG A 99 -4.32 16.53 5.64
C ARG A 99 -4.51 16.80 4.14
N GLN A 100 -4.47 18.06 3.72
CA GLN A 100 -4.64 18.44 2.31
C GLN A 100 -3.55 17.83 1.42
N ARG A 101 -2.28 17.87 1.84
CA ARG A 101 -1.16 17.25 1.10
C ARG A 101 -1.35 15.74 0.96
N PHE A 102 -1.78 15.06 2.02
CA PHE A 102 -2.06 13.62 1.97
C PHE A 102 -3.16 13.28 0.97
N PHE A 103 -4.29 14.00 0.99
CA PHE A 103 -5.36 13.74 0.02
C PHE A 103 -4.98 14.12 -1.42
N SER A 104 -4.07 15.07 -1.63
CA SER A 104 -3.48 15.33 -2.95
C SER A 104 -2.62 14.16 -3.45
N ILE A 105 -1.92 13.44 -2.57
CA ILE A 105 -1.19 12.21 -2.92
C ILE A 105 -2.18 11.13 -3.36
N LEU A 106 -3.24 10.89 -2.58
CA LEU A 106 -4.27 9.92 -2.95
C LEU A 106 -4.98 10.31 -4.26
N GLN A 107 -5.23 11.60 -4.50
CA GLN A 107 -5.80 12.09 -5.76
C GLN A 107 -4.85 11.86 -6.95
N SER A 108 -3.54 12.04 -6.76
CA SER A 108 -2.54 11.77 -7.81
C SER A 108 -2.52 10.30 -8.20
N LEU A 109 -2.60 9.39 -7.22
CA LEU A 109 -2.74 7.95 -7.48
C LEU A 109 -4.01 7.64 -8.27
N ARG A 110 -5.16 8.19 -7.88
CA ARG A 110 -6.41 8.00 -8.64
C ARG A 110 -6.34 8.53 -10.06
N ASN A 111 -5.73 9.69 -10.26
CA ASN A 111 -5.54 10.27 -11.59
C ASN A 111 -4.64 9.39 -12.47
N ALA A 112 -3.71 8.67 -11.87
CA ALA A 112 -2.88 7.66 -12.55
C ALA A 112 -3.58 6.30 -12.72
N GLY A 113 -4.88 6.20 -12.43
CA GLY A 113 -5.68 4.98 -12.66
C GLY A 113 -5.70 4.00 -11.49
N TRP A 114 -5.10 4.33 -10.34
CA TRP A 114 -5.21 3.49 -9.15
C TRP A 114 -6.62 3.53 -8.59
N VAL A 115 -7.20 2.35 -8.33
CA VAL A 115 -8.54 2.20 -7.76
C VAL A 115 -8.46 1.71 -6.32
N ARG A 116 -9.48 1.99 -5.50
CA ARG A 116 -9.59 1.45 -4.14
C ARG A 116 -9.48 -0.07 -4.18
N ALA A 117 -8.70 -0.63 -3.27
CA ALA A 117 -8.70 -2.06 -2.97
C ALA A 117 -9.25 -2.30 -1.56
N THR A 118 -10.05 -3.35 -1.41
CA THR A 118 -10.61 -3.78 -0.14
C THR A 118 -10.30 -5.27 0.02
N ASP A 119 -9.82 -5.65 1.21
CA ASP A 119 -9.52 -7.06 1.52
C ASP A 119 -10.72 -7.95 1.19
N ILE A 120 -10.44 -9.13 0.63
CA ILE A 120 -11.46 -10.06 0.11
C ILE A 120 -12.48 -10.50 1.18
N SER A 121 -12.10 -10.42 2.46
CA SER A 121 -12.92 -10.77 3.63
C SER A 121 -13.62 -9.58 4.30
N GLU A 122 -13.30 -8.35 3.89
CA GLU A 122 -13.83 -7.13 4.50
C GLU A 122 -15.03 -6.57 3.72
N PRO A 123 -16.01 -5.94 4.41
CA PRO A 123 -17.21 -5.42 3.77
C PRO A 123 -16.88 -4.24 2.85
N ARG A 124 -17.65 -4.04 1.79
CA ARG A 124 -17.43 -2.96 0.83
C ARG A 124 -18.09 -1.66 1.32
N LEU A 125 -17.38 -0.92 2.17
CA LEU A 125 -17.85 0.35 2.72
C LEU A 125 -17.18 1.54 2.04
N ASN A 126 -17.92 2.63 1.89
CA ASN A 126 -17.44 3.90 1.33
C ASN A 126 -17.49 5.01 2.38
N GLY A 127 -16.86 6.14 2.07
CA GLY A 127 -17.08 7.38 2.78
C GLY A 127 -16.85 7.30 4.29
N LYS A 128 -17.79 7.89 5.02
CA LYS A 128 -17.81 7.92 6.48
C LYS A 128 -18.08 6.55 7.10
N ASP A 129 -18.76 5.65 6.41
CA ASP A 129 -19.05 4.31 6.94
C ASP A 129 -17.78 3.45 7.03
N ALA A 130 -16.88 3.58 6.04
CA ALA A 130 -15.55 2.98 6.11
C ALA A 130 -14.75 3.48 7.33
N LEU A 131 -14.78 4.80 7.59
CA LEU A 131 -14.12 5.40 8.76
C LEU A 131 -14.72 4.87 10.08
N ASN A 132 -16.05 4.90 10.21
CA ASN A 132 -16.76 4.43 11.40
C ASN A 132 -16.47 2.95 11.67
N TYR A 133 -16.53 2.12 10.63
CA TYR A 133 -16.24 0.69 10.73
C TYR A 133 -14.81 0.42 11.20
N ARG A 134 -13.82 1.17 10.67
CA ARG A 134 -12.44 1.08 11.14
C ARG A 134 -12.32 1.43 12.63
N GLN A 135 -12.97 2.51 13.06
CA GLN A 135 -12.85 3.01 14.43
C GLN A 135 -13.53 2.12 15.47
N THR A 136 -14.58 1.39 15.09
CA THR A 136 -15.46 0.68 16.03
C THR A 136 -15.37 -0.85 15.93
N ARG A 137 -15.02 -1.41 14.77
CA ARG A 137 -15.08 -2.86 14.52
C ARG A 137 -13.77 -3.47 14.05
N ALA A 138 -13.05 -2.79 13.15
CA ALA A 138 -11.85 -3.35 12.52
C ALA A 138 -10.74 -2.31 12.38
N SER A 139 -9.87 -2.20 13.39
CA SER A 139 -8.85 -1.14 13.50
C SER A 139 -7.84 -1.07 12.34
N VAL A 140 -7.70 -2.14 11.55
CA VAL A 140 -6.82 -2.24 10.39
C VAL A 140 -7.54 -2.08 9.04
N TYR A 141 -8.86 -1.91 9.03
CA TYR A 141 -9.66 -1.78 7.80
C TYR A 141 -9.21 -0.58 6.96
N SER A 142 -8.89 -0.82 5.68
CA SER A 142 -8.47 0.21 4.73
C SER A 142 -9.58 1.26 4.52
N LEU A 143 -9.23 2.54 4.59
CA LEU A 143 -10.18 3.62 4.37
C LEU A 143 -10.48 3.86 2.87
N ASP A 144 -11.61 4.52 2.61
CA ASP A 144 -12.00 4.90 1.26
C ASP A 144 -11.10 6.02 0.72
N THR A 145 -10.46 5.77 -0.42
CA THR A 145 -9.55 6.72 -1.08
C THR A 145 -10.28 7.97 -1.57
N ASN A 146 -11.59 7.88 -1.85
CA ASN A 146 -12.38 9.01 -2.34
C ASN A 146 -12.94 9.90 -1.22
N TYR A 147 -12.85 9.47 0.04
CA TYR A 147 -13.38 10.21 1.17
C TYR A 147 -12.31 11.16 1.75
N VAL A 148 -12.45 12.45 1.46
CA VAL A 148 -11.60 13.49 2.05
C VAL A 148 -12.07 13.76 3.47
N LEU A 149 -11.27 13.33 4.44
CA LEU A 149 -11.56 13.54 5.86
C LEU A 149 -11.61 15.03 6.20
N SER A 150 -12.50 15.42 7.11
CA SER A 150 -12.44 16.71 7.81
C SER A 150 -11.19 16.77 8.72
N LEU A 151 -10.82 17.98 9.17
CA LEU A 151 -9.72 18.12 10.13
C LEU A 151 -9.99 17.35 11.43
N GLN A 152 -11.24 17.32 11.91
CA GLN A 152 -11.59 16.58 13.12
C GLN A 152 -11.41 15.07 12.93
N GLU A 153 -11.90 14.52 11.82
CA GLU A 153 -11.72 13.09 11.50
C GLU A 153 -10.25 12.74 11.29
N TRP A 154 -9.49 13.59 10.60
CA TRP A 154 -8.04 13.48 10.45
C TRP A 154 -7.32 13.45 11.81
N MET A 155 -7.73 14.31 12.74
CA MET A 155 -7.14 14.35 14.08
C MET A 155 -7.49 13.11 14.90
N SER A 156 -8.61 12.44 14.61
CA SER A 156 -9.03 11.19 15.26
C SER A 156 -8.34 9.92 14.73
N LEU A 157 -7.56 10.02 13.65
CA LEU A 157 -6.90 8.86 13.07
C LEU A 157 -5.94 8.20 14.06
N ARG A 158 -5.95 6.86 14.07
CA ARG A 158 -4.98 6.07 14.83
C ARG A 158 -3.65 6.01 14.06
N SER A 159 -2.59 5.70 14.78
CA SER A 159 -1.28 5.43 14.19
C SER A 159 -1.40 4.38 13.08
N ARG A 160 -0.63 4.54 12.00
CA ARG A 160 -0.63 3.69 10.82
C ARG A 160 -2.03 3.45 10.24
N THR A 161 -2.76 4.54 9.99
CA THR A 161 -4.02 4.48 9.23
C THR A 161 -3.72 4.29 7.75
N THR A 162 -4.41 3.34 7.10
CA THR A 162 -4.04 2.82 5.77
C THR A 162 -5.16 3.00 4.74
N TRP A 163 -4.75 3.29 3.51
CA TRP A 163 -5.56 3.26 2.30
C TRP A 163 -4.89 2.29 1.30
N SER A 164 -5.63 1.27 0.88
CA SER A 164 -5.19 0.26 -0.07
C SER A 164 -5.72 0.57 -1.47
N LEU A 165 -4.84 0.46 -2.45
CA LEU A 165 -5.13 0.69 -3.86
C LEU A 165 -4.63 -0.47 -4.72
N TYR A 166 -5.18 -0.58 -5.92
CA TYR A 166 -4.75 -1.53 -6.93
C TYR A 166 -4.63 -0.84 -8.29
N SER A 167 -3.62 -1.24 -9.07
CA SER A 167 -3.48 -0.93 -10.48
C SER A 167 -2.58 -1.95 -11.15
N ASP A 168 -2.94 -2.43 -12.34
CA ASP A 168 -2.09 -3.28 -13.20
C ASP A 168 -1.21 -4.30 -12.46
N HIS A 169 -1.85 -5.32 -11.87
CA HIS A 169 -1.17 -6.38 -11.11
C HIS A 169 -0.30 -5.89 -9.94
N ALA A 170 -0.53 -4.69 -9.42
CA ALA A 170 0.15 -4.13 -8.27
C ALA A 170 -0.84 -3.65 -7.20
N TYR A 171 -0.52 -3.91 -5.94
CA TYR A 171 -1.22 -3.38 -4.77
C TYR A 171 -0.35 -2.33 -4.09
N LEU A 172 -0.96 -1.25 -3.65
CA LEU A 172 -0.29 -0.17 -2.94
C LEU A 172 -1.05 0.17 -1.67
N ASP A 173 -0.42 -0.04 -0.52
CA ASP A 173 -0.90 0.53 0.74
C ASP A 173 -0.19 1.86 0.99
N VAL A 174 -0.97 2.90 1.24
CA VAL A 174 -0.48 4.20 1.72
C VAL A 174 -0.91 4.34 3.18
N SER A 175 0.05 4.36 4.09
CA SER A 175 -0.20 4.49 5.52
C SER A 175 0.36 5.79 6.08
N ILE A 176 -0.32 6.33 7.08
CA ILE A 176 0.13 7.52 7.80
C ILE A 176 0.24 7.28 9.30
N THR A 177 1.33 7.78 9.86
CA THR A 177 1.58 7.86 11.29
C THR A 177 1.83 9.32 11.68
N ARG A 178 1.13 9.80 12.71
CA ARG A 178 1.36 11.11 13.32
C ARG A 178 2.17 10.93 14.60
N ASP A 179 3.13 11.81 14.83
CA ASP A 179 3.87 11.87 16.10
C ASP A 179 2.87 12.11 17.27
N PRO A 180 2.72 11.15 18.19
CA PRO A 180 1.72 11.24 19.26
C PRO A 180 2.03 12.37 20.26
N SER A 181 3.26 12.88 20.29
CA SER A 181 3.63 14.04 21.13
C SER A 181 3.19 15.38 20.53
N LYS A 182 2.74 15.40 19.26
CA LYS A 182 2.34 16.60 18.51
C LYS A 182 0.88 16.52 18.05
N ASN A 183 -0.04 16.34 18.99
CA ASN A 183 -1.49 16.19 18.74
C ASN A 183 -2.31 17.46 18.98
N ASP A 184 -1.70 18.54 19.49
CA ASP A 184 -2.39 19.82 19.69
C ASP A 184 -2.74 20.44 18.33
N VAL A 185 -4.02 20.42 17.97
CA VAL A 185 -4.52 20.86 16.65
C VAL A 185 -4.15 22.30 16.30
N THR A 186 -3.86 23.14 17.30
CA THR A 186 -3.48 24.54 17.12
C THR A 186 -1.98 24.74 16.86
N LYS A 187 -1.18 23.68 17.00
CA LYS A 187 0.26 23.67 16.79
C LYS A 187 0.64 22.80 15.58
N PRO A 188 1.84 22.98 15.01
CA PRO A 188 2.34 22.09 13.97
C PRO A 188 2.57 20.65 14.45
N GLY A 189 2.15 19.68 13.62
CA GLY A 189 2.36 18.24 13.80
C GLY A 189 3.56 17.71 13.01
N ALA A 190 3.94 16.46 13.28
CA ALA A 190 4.90 15.72 12.45
C ALA A 190 4.24 14.42 11.95
N TYR A 191 4.50 14.09 10.69
CA TYR A 191 3.84 12.99 10.00
C TYR A 191 4.85 12.17 9.22
N PHE A 192 4.65 10.86 9.25
CA PHE A 192 5.42 9.87 8.54
C PHE A 192 4.48 9.08 7.63
N LEU A 193 4.93 8.86 6.40
CA LEU A 193 4.20 8.11 5.38
C LEU A 193 4.98 6.83 5.06
N GLU A 194 4.23 5.74 4.93
CA GLU A 194 4.69 4.42 4.47
C GLU A 194 3.93 4.09 3.19
N TYR A 195 4.65 3.66 2.16
CA TYR A 195 4.09 3.15 0.91
C TYR A 195 4.59 1.71 0.72
N SER A 196 3.68 0.74 0.80
CA SER A 196 3.98 -0.66 0.53
C SER A 196 3.42 -1.04 -0.83
N LEU A 197 4.29 -1.14 -1.83
CA LEU A 197 3.97 -1.53 -3.20
C LEU A 197 4.31 -3.01 -3.40
N GLN A 198 3.31 -3.84 -3.67
CA GLN A 198 3.45 -5.29 -3.80
C GLN A 198 2.96 -5.78 -5.16
N SER A 199 3.65 -6.78 -5.71
CA SER A 199 3.14 -7.53 -6.87
C SER A 199 1.87 -8.29 -6.50
N GLN A 200 1.01 -8.54 -7.48
CA GLN A 200 -0.23 -9.28 -7.27
C GLN A 200 0.03 -10.66 -6.66
N ASN A 201 1.04 -11.40 -7.13
CA ASN A 201 1.38 -12.71 -6.56
C ASN A 201 1.81 -12.58 -5.09
N GLU A 202 2.61 -11.56 -4.75
CA GLU A 202 3.05 -11.34 -3.38
C GLU A 202 1.90 -10.98 -2.44
N TYR A 203 0.98 -10.11 -2.90
CA TYR A 203 -0.24 -9.81 -2.17
C TYR A 203 -1.03 -11.09 -1.86
N TRP A 204 -1.30 -11.92 -2.87
CA TRP A 204 -2.10 -13.15 -2.66
C TRP A 204 -1.35 -14.23 -1.87
N ARG A 205 -0.02 -14.30 -1.93
CA ARG A 205 0.78 -15.11 -1.00
C ARG A 205 0.58 -14.67 0.44
N SER A 206 0.55 -13.36 0.69
CA SER A 206 0.33 -12.82 2.04
C SER A 206 -1.07 -13.18 2.56
N VAL A 207 -2.09 -13.13 1.69
CA VAL A 207 -3.48 -13.50 1.99
C VAL A 207 -3.60 -15.00 2.30
N VAL A 208 -2.90 -15.86 1.56
CA VAL A 208 -2.83 -17.30 1.83
C VAL A 208 -2.10 -17.60 3.14
N GLY A 209 -1.10 -16.79 3.49
CA GLY A 209 -0.33 -16.89 4.71
C GLY A 209 1.01 -17.59 4.54
N SER A 210 1.96 -17.23 5.42
CA SER A 210 3.37 -17.61 5.32
C SER A 210 3.61 -19.12 5.33
N SER A 211 2.83 -19.89 6.09
CA SER A 211 2.98 -21.36 6.18
C SER A 211 2.64 -22.10 4.88
N LYS A 212 1.89 -21.45 3.98
CA LYS A 212 1.43 -21.99 2.70
C LYS A 212 2.01 -21.25 1.50
N ARG A 213 2.97 -20.34 1.73
CA ARG A 213 3.56 -19.45 0.73
C ARG A 213 4.05 -20.17 -0.52
N LEU A 214 4.76 -21.30 -0.39
CA LEU A 214 5.28 -22.04 -1.55
C LEU A 214 4.18 -22.70 -2.39
N ASN A 215 3.09 -23.12 -1.75
CA ASN A 215 1.96 -23.81 -2.38
C ASN A 215 0.76 -22.87 -2.62
N TRP A 216 0.99 -21.54 -2.57
CA TRP A 216 -0.08 -20.55 -2.44
C TRP A 216 -1.15 -20.65 -3.54
N LYS A 217 -0.74 -20.95 -4.78
CA LYS A 217 -1.67 -21.12 -5.91
C LYS A 217 -2.70 -22.22 -5.68
N SER A 218 -2.28 -23.34 -5.09
CA SER A 218 -3.20 -24.46 -4.79
C SER A 218 -4.14 -24.16 -3.62
N GLU A 219 -3.71 -23.30 -2.70
CA GLU A 219 -4.43 -22.94 -1.49
C GLU A 219 -5.39 -21.76 -1.70
N LEU A 220 -5.09 -20.92 -2.69
CA LEU A 220 -5.79 -19.68 -2.99
C LEU A 220 -7.32 -19.84 -3.17
N PRO A 221 -7.85 -20.84 -3.92
CA PRO A 221 -9.29 -20.98 -4.10
C PRO A 221 -10.05 -21.12 -2.78
N ALA A 222 -9.52 -21.92 -1.85
CA ALA A 222 -10.14 -22.16 -0.55
C ALA A 222 -10.10 -20.89 0.32
N VAL A 223 -8.99 -20.15 0.28
CA VAL A 223 -8.84 -18.89 1.02
C VAL A 223 -9.79 -17.82 0.49
N VAL A 224 -9.88 -17.66 -0.83
CA VAL A 224 -10.80 -16.72 -1.49
C VAL A 224 -12.26 -17.06 -1.15
N ALA A 225 -12.65 -18.33 -1.29
CA ALA A 225 -14.01 -18.76 -0.97
C ALA A 225 -14.39 -18.46 0.50
N LYS A 226 -13.48 -18.74 1.43
CA LYS A 226 -13.66 -18.41 2.85
C LYS A 226 -13.76 -16.91 3.08
N GLY A 227 -12.93 -16.11 2.41
CA GLY A 227 -12.97 -14.66 2.46
C GLY A 227 -14.32 -14.11 2.02
N LEU A 228 -14.82 -14.55 0.86
CA LEU A 228 -16.13 -14.13 0.33
C LEU A 228 -17.30 -14.48 1.26
N ILE A 229 -17.27 -15.67 1.88
CA ILE A 229 -18.27 -16.05 2.89
C ILE A 229 -18.20 -15.12 4.11
N SER A 230 -16.99 -14.82 4.59
CA SER A 230 -16.79 -13.90 5.71
C SER A 230 -17.29 -12.49 5.40
N ARG A 231 -16.93 -11.95 4.22
CA ARG A 231 -17.42 -10.66 3.73
C ARG A 231 -18.94 -10.63 3.71
N LYS A 232 -19.58 -11.64 3.08
CA LYS A 232 -21.05 -11.72 3.00
C LYS A 232 -21.69 -11.67 4.38
N SER A 233 -21.15 -12.43 5.35
CA SER A 233 -21.66 -12.42 6.72
C SER A 233 -21.54 -11.03 7.38
N LYS A 234 -20.40 -10.35 7.22
CA LYS A 234 -20.19 -8.99 7.74
C LYS A 234 -21.15 -7.99 7.07
N GLU A 235 -21.30 -8.06 5.75
CA GLU A 235 -22.20 -7.19 4.99
C GLU A 235 -23.67 -7.41 5.37
N ASP A 236 -24.11 -8.65 5.60
CA ASP A 236 -25.47 -8.96 6.03
C ASP A 236 -25.76 -8.40 7.44
N GLU A 237 -24.77 -8.38 8.34
CA GLU A 237 -24.90 -7.75 9.66
C GLU A 237 -24.97 -6.21 9.58
N LEU A 238 -24.14 -5.62 8.72
CA LEU A 238 -24.14 -4.18 8.48
C LEU A 238 -25.46 -3.71 7.85
N LYS A 239 -26.01 -4.47 6.90
CA LYS A 239 -27.33 -4.22 6.30
C LYS A 239 -28.46 -4.25 7.34
N LYS A 240 -28.43 -5.19 8.31
CA LYS A 240 -29.38 -5.20 9.45
C LYS A 240 -29.26 -3.96 10.33
N SER A 241 -28.08 -3.35 10.35
CA SER A 241 -27.79 -2.10 11.07
C SER A 241 -28.04 -0.85 10.20
N HIS A 242 -28.65 -0.99 9.02
CA HIS A 242 -28.91 0.07 8.04
C HIS A 242 -27.65 0.78 7.52
N ILE A 243 -26.50 0.10 7.56
CA ILE A 243 -25.25 0.61 6.96
C ILE A 243 -25.22 0.14 5.49
N PRO A 244 -25.10 1.07 4.52
CA PRO A 244 -25.10 0.74 3.10
C PRO A 244 -23.81 0.01 2.68
N ILE A 245 -23.95 -0.90 1.71
CA ILE A 245 -22.83 -1.60 1.08
C ILE A 245 -22.65 -1.05 -0.33
N ASP A 246 -21.41 -0.77 -0.70
CA ASP A 246 -21.01 -0.32 -2.03
C ASP A 246 -21.04 -1.50 -3.02
N GLU A 247 -22.22 -1.77 -3.58
CA GLU A 247 -22.43 -2.85 -4.55
C GLU A 247 -21.84 -2.53 -5.95
N ALA A 248 -21.46 -1.28 -6.19
CA ALA A 248 -20.77 -0.84 -7.40
C ALA A 248 -19.28 -1.19 -7.38
N TYR A 249 -18.67 -1.33 -6.19
CA TYR A 249 -17.28 -1.76 -6.04
C TYR A 249 -17.02 -3.10 -6.76
N ARG A 250 -15.84 -3.18 -7.37
CA ARG A 250 -15.31 -4.37 -8.04
C ARG A 250 -13.97 -4.71 -7.42
N ASP A 251 -13.84 -5.94 -6.95
CA ASP A 251 -12.56 -6.42 -6.43
C ASP A 251 -11.50 -6.39 -7.53
N PRO A 252 -10.23 -6.08 -7.16
CA PRO A 252 -9.10 -6.42 -8.01
C PRO A 252 -9.15 -7.89 -8.44
N PRO A 253 -8.67 -8.21 -9.66
CA PRO A 253 -8.69 -9.57 -10.16
C PRO A 253 -7.86 -10.49 -9.26
N VAL A 254 -8.40 -11.69 -9.00
CA VAL A 254 -7.64 -12.81 -8.43
C VAL A 254 -6.72 -13.36 -9.54
N PRO A 255 -5.43 -13.67 -9.27
CA PRO A 255 -4.54 -14.32 -10.21
C PRO A 255 -5.21 -15.52 -10.86
N GLN A 256 -5.09 -15.62 -12.20
CA GLN A 256 -5.57 -16.80 -12.90
C GLN A 256 -4.76 -18.01 -12.44
N LEU A 257 -5.46 -19.00 -11.89
CA LEU A 257 -4.89 -20.29 -11.52
C LEU A 257 -5.03 -21.24 -12.71
N GLY A 258 -4.28 -20.98 -13.77
CA GLY A 258 -4.17 -21.92 -14.89
C GLY A 258 -3.06 -22.94 -14.63
N PRO A 259 -3.17 -24.20 -15.11
CA PRO A 259 -1.97 -24.97 -15.39
C PRO A 259 -1.15 -24.20 -16.41
N GLN A 260 0.16 -24.08 -16.21
CA GLN A 260 1.03 -23.76 -17.34
C GLN A 260 0.92 -24.93 -18.30
N SER A 261 0.22 -24.71 -19.41
CA SER A 261 0.20 -25.63 -20.55
C SER A 261 1.66 -25.82 -20.99
N ASN A 262 2.25 -26.95 -20.62
CA ASN A 262 3.38 -27.47 -21.37
C ASN A 262 2.81 -28.18 -22.60
N GLN A 263 3.36 -27.77 -23.76
CA GLN A 263 3.14 -28.23 -25.13
C GLN A 263 2.12 -27.43 -25.95
#